data_AF-A0A7S2AQL0-F1
#
_entry.id   AF-A0A7S2AQL0-F1
#
_cell.length_a   1.000
_cell.length_b   1.000
_cell.length_c   1.000
_cell.angle_alpha   90.00
_cell.angle_beta   90.00
_cell.angle_gamma   90.00
#
_symmetry.space_group_name_H-M   'P 1'
#
loop_
_entity.id
_entity.type
_entity.pdbx_description
1 polymer ?
#
loop_
_entity_poly.entity_id
_entity_poly.type
_entity_poly.pdbx_seq_one_letter_code
_entity_poly.pdbx_strand_id
1 'polypeptide(L)'
;SFHYQHPAAVWLLVLLAFGVVGLSGVLANRARVRERDPMWYTFATIALLLAVIFAAVFGDMNFWYNLQPFYDIQNLNTYPSVNPAREKGQQLMDAGRVYFADGTGLDMRRAMGFKNLDLYCVAPIVHGSEQLASYDFWAVGVNCCSGVSSDFRCGEFNNPHARSGLRLMRDDQRPFFRLAVQQAEAAYNIKSTHPIFFYWMQDPVAEMNAYRDDGFKYYLLGIFTHFAFNLFCVVCAVVGFSKIGQY
;
A
#
# COMPACT_ATOMS: atom_id res chain seq x y z
N SER A 1 -14.20 -0.66 0.13
CA SER A 1 -14.41 -0.48 1.60
C SER A 1 -15.06 0.87 1.87
N PHE A 2 -15.84 0.99 2.95
CA PHE A 2 -16.47 2.25 3.39
C PHE A 2 -15.44 3.37 3.64
N HIS A 3 -14.24 3.05 4.17
CA HIS A 3 -13.16 4.03 4.36
C HIS A 3 -12.67 4.64 3.06
N TYR A 4 -12.57 3.83 2.00
CA TYR A 4 -12.09 4.26 0.69
C TYR A 4 -13.06 5.21 -0.01
N GLN A 5 -14.37 4.95 0.10
CA GLN A 5 -15.41 5.76 -0.54
C GLN A 5 -15.77 7.02 0.26
N HIS A 6 -15.76 6.93 1.59
CA HIS A 6 -16.21 7.99 2.48
C HIS A 6 -15.22 8.21 3.64
N PRO A 7 -14.04 8.77 3.37
CA PRO A 7 -13.02 9.01 4.40
C PRO A 7 -13.55 9.92 5.53
N ALA A 8 -14.34 10.94 5.18
CA ALA A 8 -14.95 11.84 6.16
C ALA A 8 -15.90 11.13 7.14
N ALA A 9 -16.67 10.14 6.66
CA ALA A 9 -17.58 9.39 7.51
C ALA A 9 -16.85 8.53 8.54
N VAL A 10 -15.67 7.99 8.19
CA VAL A 10 -14.87 7.21 9.14
C VAL A 10 -14.21 8.11 10.19
N TRP A 11 -13.71 9.28 9.80
CA TRP A 11 -13.21 10.25 10.78
C TRP A 11 -14.31 10.75 11.71
N LEU A 12 -15.56 10.86 11.24
CA LEU A 12 -16.72 11.12 12.10
C LEU A 12 -16.96 9.97 13.10
N LEU A 13 -16.83 8.71 12.68
CA LEU A 13 -16.94 7.56 13.60
C LEU A 13 -15.83 7.57 14.65
N VAL A 14 -14.60 7.92 14.28
CA VAL A 14 -13.47 8.08 15.22
C VAL A 14 -13.76 9.23 16.20
N LEU A 15 -14.29 10.36 15.73
CA LEU A 15 -14.72 11.47 16.60
C LEU A 15 -15.82 11.05 17.57
N LEU A 16 -16.81 10.26 17.11
CA LEU A 16 -17.85 9.72 17.98
C LEU A 16 -17.27 8.78 19.04
N ALA A 17 -16.27 7.97 18.69
CA ALA A 17 -15.56 7.12 19.66
C ALA A 17 -14.82 7.95 20.73
N PHE A 18 -14.18 9.06 20.34
CA PHE A 18 -13.63 10.02 21.31
C PHE A 18 -14.72 10.67 22.18
N GLY A 19 -15.92 10.91 21.63
CA GLY A 19 -17.08 11.35 22.39
C GLY A 19 -17.49 10.36 23.49
N VAL A 20 -17.45 9.06 23.20
CA VAL A 20 -17.71 7.99 24.19
C VAL A 20 -16.65 8.00 25.31
N VAL A 21 -15.38 8.20 24.96
CA VAL A 21 -14.28 8.38 25.96
C VAL A 21 -14.52 9.63 26.82
N GLY A 22 -14.99 10.72 26.20
CA GLY A 22 -15.38 11.94 26.92
C GLY A 22 -16.52 11.67 27.92
N LEU A 23 -17.55 10.94 27.50
CA LEU A 23 -18.66 10.55 28.37
C LEU A 23 -18.18 9.68 29.53
N SER A 24 -17.32 8.68 29.28
CA SER A 24 -16.76 7.85 30.35
C SER A 24 -15.91 8.66 31.32
N GLY A 25 -15.17 9.66 30.82
CA GLY A 25 -14.42 10.61 31.66
C GLY A 25 -15.32 11.48 32.54
N VAL A 26 -16.45 11.97 32.02
CA VAL A 26 -17.45 12.71 32.82
C VAL A 26 -18.06 11.82 33.90
N LEU A 27 -18.40 10.56 33.57
CA LEU A 27 -18.90 9.59 34.54
C LEU A 27 -17.85 9.29 35.61
N ALA A 28 -16.59 9.10 35.21
CA ALA A 28 -15.48 8.90 36.14
C ALA A 28 -15.32 10.10 37.09
N ASN A 29 -15.39 11.33 36.57
CA ASN A 29 -15.28 12.54 37.40
C ASN A 29 -16.45 12.69 38.37
N ARG A 30 -17.68 12.41 37.93
CA ARG A 30 -18.86 12.38 38.81
C ARG A 30 -18.74 11.30 39.90
N ALA A 31 -18.23 10.13 39.54
CA ALA A 31 -17.96 9.05 40.49
C ALA A 31 -16.89 9.44 41.51
N ARG A 32 -15.83 10.18 41.10
CA ARG A 32 -14.82 10.70 42.04
C ARG A 32 -15.39 11.64 43.11
N VAL A 33 -16.42 12.40 42.77
CA VAL A 33 -17.05 13.36 43.69
C VAL A 33 -18.05 12.69 44.62
N ARG A 34 -18.68 11.59 44.18
CA ARG A 34 -19.78 10.93 44.91
C ARG A 34 -19.35 9.68 45.69
N GLU A 35 -18.34 8.96 45.21
CA GLU A 35 -17.85 7.71 45.79
C GLU A 35 -16.38 7.84 46.22
N ARG A 36 -16.00 7.11 47.28
CA ARG A 36 -14.66 7.19 47.88
C ARG A 36 -13.57 6.51 47.03
N ASP A 37 -13.93 5.51 46.19
CA ASP A 37 -12.99 4.70 45.40
C ASP A 37 -13.32 4.60 43.88
N PRO A 38 -13.10 5.67 43.10
CA PRO A 38 -13.41 5.73 41.66
C PRO A 38 -12.37 5.03 40.76
N MET A 39 -11.53 4.16 41.31
CA MET A 39 -10.33 3.65 40.63
C MET A 39 -10.66 2.93 39.32
N TRP A 40 -11.73 2.12 39.30
CA TRP A 40 -12.16 1.38 38.10
C TRP A 40 -12.63 2.28 36.96
N TYR A 41 -13.43 3.32 37.24
CA TYR A 41 -13.91 4.24 36.22
C TYR A 41 -12.77 5.02 35.57
N THR A 42 -11.76 5.37 36.36
CA THR A 42 -10.59 6.12 35.88
C THR A 42 -9.67 5.24 35.04
N PHE A 43 -9.45 4.00 35.46
CA PHE A 43 -8.72 3.00 34.68
C PHE A 43 -9.42 2.71 33.35
N ALA A 44 -10.73 2.47 33.35
CA ALA A 44 -11.51 2.21 32.15
C ALA A 44 -11.44 3.39 31.15
N THR A 45 -11.52 4.63 31.65
CA THR A 45 -11.40 5.83 30.79
C THR A 45 -10.04 5.92 30.11
N ILE A 46 -8.94 5.68 30.85
CA ILE A 46 -7.58 5.69 30.28
C ILE A 46 -7.39 4.55 29.28
N ALA A 47 -7.87 3.35 29.61
CA ALA A 47 -7.79 2.19 28.73
C ALA A 47 -8.55 2.42 27.41
N LEU A 48 -9.76 2.99 27.48
CA LEU A 48 -10.55 3.35 26.29
C LEU A 48 -9.88 4.46 25.47
N LEU A 49 -9.31 5.48 26.12
CA LEU A 49 -8.58 6.55 25.43
C LEU A 49 -7.39 6.00 24.63
N LEU A 50 -6.57 5.16 25.26
CA LEU A 50 -5.44 4.53 24.59
C LEU A 50 -5.90 3.59 23.47
N ALA A 51 -6.97 2.82 23.69
CA ALA A 51 -7.53 1.93 22.68
C ALA A 51 -7.96 2.69 21.42
N VAL A 52 -8.66 3.82 21.57
CA VAL A 52 -9.12 4.62 20.42
C VAL A 52 -7.94 5.23 19.66
N ILE A 53 -6.92 5.74 20.36
CA ILE A 53 -5.72 6.31 19.72
C ILE A 53 -4.97 5.25 18.92
N PHE A 54 -4.67 4.10 19.55
CA PHE A 54 -3.95 3.03 18.87
C PHE A 54 -4.76 2.44 17.70
N ALA A 55 -6.07 2.26 17.87
CA ALA A 55 -6.94 1.78 16.80
C ALA A 55 -6.95 2.74 15.60
N ALA A 56 -6.99 4.06 15.84
CA ALA A 56 -6.94 5.05 14.77
C ALA A 56 -5.59 5.02 14.03
N VAL A 57 -4.47 5.02 14.75
CA VAL A 57 -3.13 5.04 14.14
C VAL A 57 -2.85 3.75 13.38
N PHE A 58 -3.02 2.58 14.01
CA PHE A 58 -2.75 1.30 13.35
C PHE A 58 -3.76 1.00 12.23
N GLY A 59 -5.01 1.43 12.39
CA GLY A 59 -6.04 1.31 11.36
C GLY A 59 -5.71 2.14 10.13
N ASP A 60 -5.32 3.40 10.31
CA ASP A 60 -4.91 4.30 9.22
C ASP A 60 -3.64 3.77 8.54
N MET A 61 -2.62 3.37 9.29
CA MET A 61 -1.41 2.75 8.72
C MET A 61 -1.75 1.50 7.89
N ASN A 62 -2.56 0.59 8.40
CA ASN A 62 -2.94 -0.61 7.64
C ASN A 62 -3.73 -0.25 6.37
N PHE A 63 -4.55 0.80 6.43
CA PHE A 63 -5.27 1.28 5.27
C PHE A 63 -4.33 1.80 4.19
N TRP A 64 -3.42 2.72 4.52
CA TRP A 64 -2.50 3.33 3.56
C TRP A 64 -1.52 2.33 2.95
N TYR A 65 -0.97 1.42 3.75
CA TYR A 65 0.07 0.50 3.27
C TYR A 65 -0.47 -0.73 2.53
N ASN A 66 -1.61 -1.29 2.96
CA ASN A 66 -2.10 -2.56 2.42
C ASN A 66 -3.43 -2.42 1.65
N LEU A 67 -4.44 -1.79 2.26
CA LEU A 67 -5.80 -1.81 1.70
C LEU A 67 -6.00 -0.80 0.58
N GLN A 68 -5.38 0.38 0.64
CA GLN A 68 -5.53 1.41 -0.39
C GLN A 68 -4.99 0.94 -1.74
N PRO A 69 -3.75 0.42 -1.87
CA PRO A 69 -3.26 -0.14 -3.13
C PRO A 69 -4.19 -1.22 -3.71
N PHE A 70 -4.72 -2.09 -2.84
CA PHE A 70 -5.69 -3.11 -3.25
C PHE A 70 -6.94 -2.52 -3.89
N TYR A 71 -7.59 -1.54 -3.25
CA TYR A 71 -8.81 -0.93 -3.79
C TYR A 71 -8.53 -0.10 -5.05
N ASP A 72 -7.40 0.60 -5.07
CA ASP A 72 -6.96 1.38 -6.22
C ASP A 72 -6.77 0.50 -7.46
N ILE A 73 -6.09 -0.65 -7.31
CA ILE A 73 -5.92 -1.64 -8.39
C ILE A 73 -7.26 -2.29 -8.77
N GLN A 74 -8.12 -2.59 -7.78
CA GLN A 74 -9.41 -3.23 -8.02
C GLN A 74 -10.38 -2.34 -8.82
N ASN A 75 -10.33 -1.02 -8.63
CA ASN A 75 -11.17 -0.07 -9.36
C ASN A 75 -10.73 0.19 -10.80
N LEU A 76 -9.52 -0.25 -11.16
CA LEU A 76 -8.97 -0.09 -12.50
C LEU A 76 -9.30 -1.29 -13.40
N ASN A 77 -9.32 -1.03 -14.71
CA ASN A 77 -9.66 -2.04 -15.71
C ASN A 77 -8.52 -3.05 -15.92
N THR A 78 -8.91 -4.25 -16.37
CA THR A 78 -7.97 -5.33 -16.68
C THR A 78 -8.01 -5.62 -18.16
N TYR A 79 -6.85 -5.56 -18.81
CA TYR A 79 -6.73 -5.71 -20.25
C TYR A 79 -5.96 -7.00 -20.60
N PRO A 80 -6.59 -7.95 -21.30
CA PRO A 80 -5.93 -9.17 -21.75
C PRO A 80 -5.26 -8.99 -23.12
N SER A 81 -4.15 -9.70 -23.34
CA SER A 81 -3.45 -9.80 -24.63
C SER A 81 -3.04 -8.46 -25.26
N VAL A 82 -2.58 -7.51 -24.44
CA VAL A 82 -2.10 -6.21 -24.90
C VAL A 82 -0.81 -6.39 -25.71
N ASN A 83 -0.77 -5.83 -26.91
CA ASN A 83 0.46 -5.80 -27.72
C ASN A 83 1.10 -4.41 -27.66
N PRO A 84 2.28 -4.26 -27.00
CA PRO A 84 3.01 -3.00 -26.90
C PRO A 84 3.30 -2.32 -28.24
N ALA A 85 3.49 -3.08 -29.32
CA ALA A 85 3.82 -2.54 -30.64
C ALA A 85 2.63 -1.89 -31.36
N ARG A 86 1.40 -2.28 -31.00
CA ARG A 86 0.16 -1.81 -31.66
C ARG A 86 -0.62 -0.82 -30.81
N GLU A 87 -0.70 -1.08 -29.52
CA GLU A 87 -1.46 -0.27 -28.57
C GLU A 87 -0.58 0.85 -28.00
N LYS A 88 -1.21 1.97 -27.63
CA LYS A 88 -0.51 3.12 -27.05
C LYS A 88 -0.89 3.30 -25.59
N GLY A 89 0.01 3.90 -24.81
CA GLY A 89 -0.26 4.18 -23.40
C GLY A 89 -1.53 5.01 -23.19
N GLN A 90 -1.81 5.95 -24.08
CA GLN A 90 -3.03 6.78 -24.04
C GLN A 90 -4.34 5.97 -23.99
N GLN A 91 -4.38 4.78 -24.61
CA GLN A 91 -5.58 3.93 -24.65
C GLN A 91 -5.78 3.14 -23.35
N LEU A 92 -4.73 2.98 -22.55
CA LEU A 92 -4.69 2.13 -21.36
C LEU A 92 -4.43 2.96 -20.08
N MET A 93 -4.85 4.23 -20.09
CA MET A 93 -4.67 5.14 -18.97
C MET A 93 -5.43 4.70 -17.71
N ASP A 94 -6.45 3.86 -17.84
CA ASP A 94 -7.25 3.26 -16.77
C ASP A 94 -6.89 1.79 -16.48
N ALA A 95 -5.84 1.27 -17.11
CA ALA A 95 -5.41 -0.11 -16.91
C ALA A 95 -4.70 -0.26 -15.56
N GLY A 96 -5.22 -1.13 -14.69
CA GLY A 96 -4.57 -1.50 -13.42
C GLY A 96 -3.78 -2.80 -13.52
N ARG A 97 -4.27 -3.72 -14.34
CA ARG A 97 -3.63 -5.01 -14.62
C ARG A 97 -3.62 -5.22 -16.12
N VAL A 98 -2.46 -5.57 -16.65
CA VAL A 98 -2.29 -5.83 -18.08
C VAL A 98 -1.67 -7.20 -18.23
N TYR A 99 -2.29 -8.04 -19.07
CA TYR A 99 -1.66 -9.27 -19.56
C TYR A 99 -1.19 -8.99 -20.98
N PHE A 100 0.10 -9.10 -21.19
CA PHE A 100 0.70 -8.86 -22.49
C PHE A 100 0.55 -10.09 -23.38
N ALA A 101 0.53 -9.85 -24.70
CA ALA A 101 0.44 -10.90 -25.71
C ALA A 101 1.65 -11.86 -25.69
N ASP A 102 1.49 -13.04 -26.27
CA ASP A 102 2.61 -13.99 -26.39
C ASP A 102 3.75 -13.42 -27.22
N GLY A 103 5.00 -13.60 -26.75
CA GLY A 103 6.18 -13.02 -27.38
C GLY A 103 6.55 -11.62 -26.88
N THR A 104 5.80 -11.05 -25.92
CA THR A 104 6.26 -9.86 -25.20
C THR A 104 7.31 -10.19 -24.16
N GLY A 105 8.28 -9.29 -24.01
CA GLY A 105 9.32 -9.39 -23.00
C GLY A 105 9.93 -8.03 -22.70
N LEU A 106 10.89 -8.05 -21.78
CA LEU A 106 11.65 -6.86 -21.38
C LEU A 106 12.85 -6.66 -22.31
N ASP A 107 12.98 -5.47 -22.88
CA ASP A 107 14.18 -5.10 -23.64
C ASP A 107 15.27 -4.57 -22.70
N MET A 108 16.09 -5.50 -22.19
CA MET A 108 17.19 -5.18 -21.30
C MET A 108 18.23 -4.25 -21.93
N ARG A 109 18.37 -4.24 -23.26
CA ARG A 109 19.39 -3.42 -23.94
C ARG A 109 19.10 -1.93 -23.83
N ARG A 110 17.83 -1.59 -23.58
CA ARG A 110 17.34 -0.22 -23.42
C ARG A 110 16.87 0.06 -21.98
N ALA A 111 17.32 -0.75 -21.04
CA ALA A 111 17.13 -0.47 -19.62
C ALA A 111 17.92 0.77 -19.20
N MET A 112 17.34 1.57 -18.32
CA MET A 112 17.95 2.79 -17.78
C MET A 112 17.63 2.92 -16.28
N GLY A 113 18.48 3.61 -15.53
CA GLY A 113 18.26 3.89 -14.13
C GLY A 113 18.50 5.35 -13.77
N PHE A 114 17.64 5.92 -12.93
CA PHE A 114 17.81 7.26 -12.36
C PHE A 114 18.02 7.17 -10.85
N LYS A 115 19.05 7.82 -10.31
CA LYS A 115 19.38 7.78 -8.89
C LYS A 115 18.92 9.05 -8.17
N ASN A 116 18.04 8.90 -7.18
CA ASN A 116 17.66 9.94 -6.23
C ASN A 116 17.31 9.33 -4.87
N LEU A 117 18.24 9.37 -3.91
CA LEU A 117 18.25 8.56 -2.67
C LEU A 117 18.24 7.05 -2.98
N ASP A 118 17.15 6.57 -3.56
CA ASP A 118 16.99 5.25 -4.16
C ASP A 118 17.30 5.27 -5.67
N LEU A 119 17.60 4.10 -6.22
CA LEU A 119 17.82 3.91 -7.64
C LEU A 119 16.53 3.44 -8.33
N TYR A 120 15.97 4.28 -9.18
CA TYR A 120 14.75 4.01 -9.94
C TYR A 120 15.10 3.40 -11.29
N CYS A 121 14.76 2.13 -11.49
CA CYS A 121 15.10 1.35 -12.67
C CYS A 121 13.89 1.22 -13.59
N VAL A 122 14.10 1.38 -14.89
CA VAL A 122 13.07 1.23 -15.92
C VAL A 122 13.59 0.37 -17.07
N ALA A 123 12.72 -0.48 -17.62
CA ALA A 123 12.99 -1.25 -18.83
C ALA A 123 11.75 -1.23 -19.75
N PRO A 124 11.91 -0.99 -21.05
CA PRO A 124 10.78 -0.97 -21.96
C PRO A 124 10.25 -2.39 -22.20
N ILE A 125 8.92 -2.51 -22.25
CA ILE A 125 8.23 -3.76 -22.58
C ILE A 125 7.97 -3.75 -24.08
N VAL A 126 8.49 -4.76 -24.78
CA VAL A 126 8.45 -4.86 -26.24
C VAL A 126 7.85 -6.18 -26.68
N HIS A 127 7.38 -6.25 -27.94
CA HIS A 127 6.91 -7.49 -28.56
C HIS A 127 7.95 -8.00 -29.56
N GLY A 128 8.68 -9.06 -29.20
CA GLY A 128 9.77 -9.61 -30.01
C GLY A 128 10.81 -8.57 -30.43
N SER A 129 11.15 -8.56 -31.72
CA SER A 129 12.07 -7.59 -32.33
C SER A 129 11.35 -6.49 -33.13
N GLU A 130 10.04 -6.30 -32.92
CA GLU A 130 9.28 -5.29 -33.65
C GLU A 130 9.71 -3.89 -33.21
N GLN A 131 9.95 -3.01 -34.18
CA GLN A 131 10.27 -1.62 -33.89
C GLN A 131 8.99 -0.87 -33.51
N LEU A 132 8.90 -0.45 -32.25
CA LEU A 132 7.75 0.30 -31.75
C LEU A 132 7.77 1.74 -32.25
N ALA A 133 6.59 2.25 -32.63
CA ALA A 133 6.40 3.66 -32.96
C ALA A 133 6.48 4.57 -31.72
N SER A 134 6.12 4.07 -30.54
CA SER A 134 6.25 4.75 -29.26
C SER A 134 6.48 3.71 -28.15
N TYR A 135 7.43 3.99 -27.25
CA TYR A 135 7.75 3.13 -26.11
C TYR A 135 6.94 3.59 -24.91
N ASP A 136 5.66 3.26 -24.86
CA ASP A 136 4.76 3.74 -23.79
C ASP A 136 4.69 2.77 -22.59
N PHE A 137 5.04 1.50 -22.75
CA PHE A 137 4.96 0.51 -21.68
C PHE A 137 6.33 0.25 -21.04
N TRP A 138 6.41 0.44 -19.73
CA TRP A 138 7.65 0.32 -18.98
C TRP A 138 7.47 -0.60 -17.77
N ALA A 139 8.38 -1.55 -17.64
CA ALA A 139 8.60 -2.27 -16.41
C ALA A 139 9.46 -1.44 -15.46
N VAL A 140 9.07 -1.37 -14.19
CA VAL A 140 9.72 -0.51 -13.20
C VAL A 140 10.05 -1.25 -11.92
N GLY A 141 11.03 -0.72 -11.20
CA GLY A 141 11.20 -0.98 -9.77
C GLY A 141 12.43 -0.28 -9.21
N VAL A 142 12.68 -0.48 -7.92
CA VAL A 142 13.71 0.26 -7.17
C VAL A 142 14.87 -0.64 -6.76
N ASN A 143 16.09 -0.10 -6.77
CA ASN A 143 17.32 -0.71 -6.26
C ASN A 143 17.67 -2.10 -6.87
N CYS A 144 17.31 -2.32 -8.14
CA CYS A 144 17.47 -3.60 -8.85
C CYS A 144 18.27 -3.51 -10.17
N CYS A 145 18.93 -2.39 -10.40
CA CYS A 145 19.81 -2.14 -11.54
C CYS A 145 21.15 -1.56 -11.04
N SER A 146 22.17 -1.52 -11.89
CA SER A 146 23.43 -0.83 -11.57
C SER A 146 23.33 0.69 -11.73
N GLY A 147 22.36 1.17 -12.51
CA GLY A 147 22.14 2.58 -12.83
C GLY A 147 23.10 3.17 -13.89
N VAL A 148 24.15 2.44 -14.25
CA VAL A 148 25.15 2.86 -15.24
C VAL A 148 25.26 1.89 -16.42
N SER A 149 24.91 0.62 -16.22
CA SER A 149 24.79 -0.36 -17.29
C SER A 149 23.33 -0.65 -17.60
N SER A 150 23.07 -1.18 -18.80
CA SER A 150 21.75 -1.62 -19.25
C SER A 150 21.38 -2.97 -18.62
N ASP A 151 21.26 -2.99 -17.31
CA ASP A 151 20.90 -4.17 -16.53
C ASP A 151 19.62 -3.90 -15.73
N PHE A 152 18.55 -4.65 -16.02
CA PHE A 152 17.30 -4.58 -15.27
C PHE A 152 17.00 -5.95 -14.67
N ARG A 153 16.91 -6.01 -13.34
CA ARG A 153 16.69 -7.25 -12.57
C ARG A 153 15.49 -7.17 -11.62
N CYS A 154 14.56 -6.25 -11.89
CA CYS A 154 13.36 -6.07 -11.08
C CYS A 154 12.26 -7.07 -11.43
N GLY A 155 11.47 -7.44 -10.42
CA GLY A 155 10.35 -8.36 -10.57
C GLY A 155 10.80 -9.73 -11.06
N GLU A 156 9.94 -10.40 -11.81
CA GLU A 156 10.21 -11.73 -12.35
C GLU A 156 10.93 -11.68 -13.71
N PHE A 157 11.98 -10.85 -13.82
CA PHE A 157 12.68 -10.60 -15.09
C PHE A 157 13.24 -11.86 -15.77
N ASN A 158 13.59 -12.88 -14.98
CA ASN A 158 14.17 -14.14 -15.45
C ASN A 158 13.12 -15.26 -15.62
N ASN A 159 11.85 -14.99 -15.32
CA ASN A 159 10.79 -15.97 -15.50
C ASN A 159 10.23 -15.87 -16.93
N PRO A 160 10.36 -16.91 -17.78
CA PRO A 160 9.81 -16.88 -19.14
C PRO A 160 8.27 -16.85 -19.18
N HIS A 161 7.61 -17.20 -18.08
CA HIS A 161 6.16 -17.15 -17.96
C HIS A 161 5.64 -15.80 -17.45
N ALA A 162 6.53 -14.90 -17.01
CA ALA A 162 6.15 -13.54 -16.64
C ALA A 162 5.83 -12.75 -17.90
N ARG A 163 4.54 -12.43 -18.08
CA ARG A 163 4.01 -11.63 -19.20
C ARG A 163 2.89 -10.70 -18.75
N SER A 164 2.89 -10.33 -17.48
CA SER A 164 1.86 -9.47 -16.91
C SER A 164 2.49 -8.28 -16.19
N GLY A 165 1.73 -7.20 -16.15
CA GLY A 165 2.10 -5.95 -15.50
C GLY A 165 1.05 -5.55 -14.47
N LEU A 166 1.49 -5.30 -13.24
CA LEU A 166 0.69 -4.63 -12.22
C LEU A 166 1.04 -3.14 -12.19
N ARG A 167 0.06 -2.26 -12.30
CA ARG A 167 0.33 -0.82 -12.40
C ARG A 167 0.95 -0.24 -11.12
N LEU A 168 1.91 0.67 -11.32
CA LEU A 168 2.42 1.52 -10.25
C LEU A 168 1.35 2.52 -9.78
N MET A 169 0.78 2.26 -8.60
CA MET A 169 -0.18 3.16 -7.95
C MET A 169 0.49 4.28 -7.14
N ARG A 170 1.77 4.11 -6.78
CA ARG A 170 2.54 5.07 -5.98
C ARG A 170 2.86 6.34 -6.76
N ASP A 171 2.05 7.38 -6.53
CA ASP A 171 2.19 8.70 -7.16
C ASP A 171 3.46 9.45 -6.71
N ASP A 172 3.99 9.13 -5.52
CA ASP A 172 5.25 9.66 -4.99
C ASP A 172 6.46 9.22 -5.84
N GLN A 173 6.44 8.01 -6.36
CA GLN A 173 7.54 7.44 -7.14
C GLN A 173 7.43 7.70 -8.65
N ARG A 174 6.21 7.95 -9.14
CA ARG A 174 5.92 8.13 -10.58
C ARG A 174 6.78 9.22 -11.26
N PRO A 175 7.02 10.41 -10.67
CA PRO A 175 7.87 11.43 -11.28
C PRO A 175 9.32 10.96 -11.48
N PHE A 176 9.86 10.17 -10.54
CA PHE A 176 11.24 9.68 -10.62
C PHE A 176 11.41 8.62 -11.71
N PHE A 177 10.43 7.72 -11.87
CA PHE A 177 10.42 6.79 -13.01
C PHE A 177 10.28 7.53 -14.36
N ARG A 178 9.53 8.63 -14.39
CA ARG A 178 9.44 9.47 -15.59
C ARG A 178 10.78 10.11 -15.96
N LEU A 179 11.56 10.56 -14.97
CA LEU A 179 12.92 11.06 -15.22
C LEU A 179 13.83 9.96 -15.77
N ALA A 180 13.73 8.72 -15.26
CA ALA A 180 14.47 7.59 -15.81
C ALA A 180 14.09 7.29 -17.27
N VAL A 181 12.80 7.38 -17.61
CA VAL A 181 12.33 7.24 -19.00
C VAL A 181 12.90 8.36 -19.88
N GLN A 182 12.88 9.61 -19.42
CA GLN A 182 13.44 10.73 -20.18
C GLN A 182 14.95 10.56 -20.45
N GLN A 183 15.69 9.98 -19.50
CA GLN A 183 17.09 9.61 -19.73
C GLN A 183 17.24 8.50 -20.77
N ALA A 184 16.37 7.48 -20.73
CA ALA A 184 16.36 6.41 -21.73
C ALA A 184 16.03 6.93 -23.14
N GLU A 185 15.06 7.85 -23.26
CA GLU A 185 14.70 8.52 -24.51
C GLU A 185 15.90 9.23 -25.13
N ALA A 186 16.63 10.01 -24.33
CA ALA A 186 17.80 10.73 -24.78
C ALA A 186 18.98 9.80 -25.13
N ALA A 187 19.21 8.74 -24.33
CA ALA A 187 20.35 7.83 -24.52
C ALA A 187 20.18 6.89 -25.71
N TYR A 188 18.97 6.40 -25.95
CA TYR A 188 18.68 5.40 -26.99
C TYR A 188 17.95 5.97 -28.21
N ASN A 189 17.71 7.28 -28.24
CA ASN A 189 16.98 7.98 -29.30
C ASN A 189 15.60 7.34 -29.57
N ILE A 190 14.90 6.99 -28.48
CA ILE A 190 13.54 6.46 -28.48
C ILE A 190 12.57 7.52 -27.97
N LYS A 191 11.28 7.36 -28.26
CA LYS A 191 10.23 8.30 -27.84
C LYS A 191 9.11 7.57 -27.11
N SER A 192 8.69 8.12 -25.99
CA SER A 192 7.59 7.69 -25.12
C SER A 192 6.61 8.85 -25.01
N THR A 193 5.46 8.74 -25.66
CA THR A 193 4.48 9.84 -25.62
C THR A 193 3.75 9.88 -24.28
N HIS A 194 3.30 8.72 -23.79
CA HIS A 194 2.55 8.57 -22.55
C HIS A 194 3.06 7.33 -21.81
N PRO A 195 4.15 7.45 -21.04
CA PRO A 195 4.71 6.33 -20.30
C PRO A 195 3.77 5.86 -19.20
N ILE A 196 3.47 4.57 -19.19
CA ILE A 196 2.76 3.85 -18.14
C ILE A 196 3.71 2.83 -17.52
N PHE A 197 3.69 2.76 -16.19
CA PHE A 197 4.62 2.00 -15.38
C PHE A 197 3.95 0.78 -14.77
N PHE A 198 4.60 -0.38 -14.91
CA PHE A 198 4.14 -1.66 -14.40
C PHE A 198 5.24 -2.39 -13.63
N TYR A 199 4.88 -3.08 -12.56
CA TYR A 199 5.72 -4.12 -11.97
C TYR A 199 5.59 -5.39 -12.81
N TRP A 200 6.73 -5.95 -13.23
CA TRP A 200 6.78 -7.11 -14.12
C TRP A 200 6.69 -8.42 -13.35
N MET A 201 5.70 -9.24 -13.69
CA MET A 201 5.38 -10.46 -12.95
C MET A 201 4.56 -11.47 -13.77
N GLN A 202 4.37 -12.68 -13.24
CA GLN A 202 3.54 -13.69 -13.88
C GLN A 202 2.05 -13.57 -13.52
N ASP A 203 1.72 -13.33 -12.24
CA ASP A 203 0.33 -13.30 -11.77
C ASP A 203 0.01 -12.04 -10.94
N PRO A 204 -0.59 -11.00 -11.55
CA PRO A 204 -0.92 -9.76 -10.85
C PRO A 204 -2.11 -9.94 -9.89
N VAL A 205 -2.88 -11.02 -10.01
CA VAL A 205 -4.00 -11.33 -9.12
C VAL A 205 -3.46 -11.89 -7.79
N ALA A 206 -2.40 -12.69 -7.82
CA ALA A 206 -1.74 -13.18 -6.62
C ALA A 206 -1.20 -12.02 -5.75
N GLU A 207 -0.46 -11.07 -6.33
CA GLU A 207 0.04 -9.90 -5.57
C GLU A 207 -1.09 -8.99 -5.09
N MET A 208 -2.13 -8.78 -5.89
CA MET A 208 -3.31 -8.05 -5.45
C MET A 208 -3.98 -8.74 -4.24
N ASN A 209 -4.11 -10.07 -4.27
CA ASN A 209 -4.64 -10.82 -3.13
C ASN A 209 -3.70 -10.78 -1.93
N ALA A 210 -2.38 -10.76 -2.14
CA ALA A 210 -1.40 -10.62 -1.06
C ALA A 210 -1.59 -9.31 -0.29
N TYR A 211 -1.83 -8.17 -0.96
CA TYR A 211 -2.16 -6.91 -0.29
C TYR A 211 -3.40 -7.01 0.60
N ARG A 212 -4.43 -7.71 0.11
CA ARG A 212 -5.66 -7.93 0.87
C ARG A 212 -5.40 -8.82 2.09
N ASP A 213 -4.68 -9.92 1.88
CA ASP A 213 -4.43 -10.93 2.91
C ASP A 213 -3.50 -10.38 4.00
N ASP A 214 -2.50 -9.58 3.65
CA ASP A 214 -1.67 -8.83 4.60
C ASP A 214 -2.50 -7.80 5.38
N GLY A 215 -3.39 -7.08 4.69
CA GLY A 215 -4.33 -6.17 5.35
C GLY A 215 -5.19 -6.86 6.42
N PHE A 216 -5.70 -8.06 6.13
CA PHE A 216 -6.45 -8.87 7.09
C PHE A 216 -5.57 -9.44 8.20
N LYS A 217 -4.35 -9.88 7.88
CA LYS A 217 -3.38 -10.39 8.86
C LYS A 217 -3.02 -9.34 9.90
N TYR A 218 -2.70 -8.11 9.48
CA TYR A 218 -2.40 -7.02 10.41
C TYR A 218 -3.63 -6.62 11.23
N TYR A 219 -4.82 -6.64 10.64
CA TYR A 219 -6.06 -6.39 11.36
C TYR A 219 -6.31 -7.43 12.47
N LEU A 220 -6.22 -8.73 12.15
CA LEU A 220 -6.40 -9.80 13.14
C LEU A 220 -5.32 -9.76 14.22
N LEU A 221 -4.06 -9.53 13.85
CA LEU A 221 -2.96 -9.38 14.79
C LEU A 221 -3.20 -8.19 15.73
N GLY A 222 -3.73 -7.07 15.22
CA GLY A 222 -4.13 -5.91 16.02
C GLY A 222 -5.22 -6.25 17.04
N ILE A 223 -6.24 -7.02 16.66
CA ILE A 223 -7.30 -7.46 17.58
C ILE A 223 -6.73 -8.33 18.70
N PHE A 224 -5.96 -9.37 18.36
CA PHE A 224 -5.42 -10.30 19.35
C PHE A 224 -4.42 -9.64 20.29
N THR A 225 -3.55 -8.78 19.77
CA THR A 225 -2.60 -8.02 20.59
C THR A 225 -3.30 -7.04 21.52
N HIS A 226 -4.33 -6.33 21.04
CA HIS A 226 -5.13 -5.46 21.90
C HIS A 226 -5.85 -6.25 23.00
N PHE A 227 -6.46 -7.39 22.67
CA PHE A 227 -7.14 -8.24 23.65
C PHE A 227 -6.18 -8.74 24.73
N ALA A 228 -5.01 -9.25 24.34
CA ALA A 228 -4.00 -9.73 25.28
C ALA A 228 -3.46 -8.59 26.18
N PHE A 229 -3.20 -7.42 25.60
CA PHE A 229 -2.75 -6.24 26.34
C PHE A 229 -3.83 -5.74 27.32
N ASN A 230 -5.09 -5.66 26.88
CA ASN A 230 -6.20 -5.25 27.73
C ASN A 230 -6.40 -6.22 28.90
N LEU A 231 -6.39 -7.53 28.64
CA LEU A 231 -6.49 -8.55 29.67
C LEU A 231 -5.36 -8.42 30.69
N PHE A 232 -4.12 -8.24 30.22
CA PHE A 232 -2.97 -8.01 31.11
C PHE A 232 -3.15 -6.76 31.99
N CYS A 233 -3.56 -5.63 31.40
CA CYS A 233 -3.81 -4.41 32.16
C CYS A 233 -4.93 -4.58 33.19
N VAL A 234 -6.01 -5.29 32.86
CA VAL A 234 -7.11 -5.59 33.79
C VAL A 234 -6.63 -6.48 34.94
N VAL A 235 -5.85 -7.52 34.67
CA VAL A 235 -5.29 -8.40 35.73
C VAL A 235 -4.39 -7.60 36.67
N CYS A 236 -3.50 -6.76 36.14
CA CYS A 236 -2.64 -5.88 36.94
C CYS A 236 -3.46 -4.88 37.77
N ALA A 237 -4.52 -4.31 37.19
CA ALA A 237 -5.41 -3.40 37.91
C ALA A 237 -6.16 -4.11 39.05
N VAL A 238 -6.66 -5.33 38.83
CA VAL A 238 -7.34 -6.13 39.87
C VAL A 238 -6.39 -6.44 41.02
N VAL A 239 -5.17 -6.91 40.74
CA VAL A 239 -4.17 -7.20 41.78
C VAL A 239 -3.72 -5.93 42.53
N GLY A 240 -3.60 -4.80 41.81
CA GLY A 240 -3.27 -3.51 42.41
C GLY A 240 -4.37 -3.01 43.35
N PHE A 241 -5.62 -3.02 42.89
CA PHE A 241 -6.76 -2.54 43.66
C PHE A 241 -7.09 -3.47 44.84
N SER A 242 -6.91 -4.80 44.71
CA SER A 242 -7.12 -5.72 45.82
C SER A 242 -6.15 -5.50 46.98
N LYS A 243 -4.93 -5.01 46.71
CA LYS A 243 -3.95 -4.68 47.76
C LYS A 243 -4.20 -3.32 48.41
N ILE A 244 -4.74 -2.36 47.66
CA ILE A 244 -5.06 -1.02 48.17
C ILE A 244 -6.29 -1.06 49.08
N GLY A 245 -7.30 -1.89 48.78
CA GLY A 245 -8.51 -2.04 49.60
C GLY A 245 -8.34 -2.85 50.90
N GLN A 246 -7.14 -3.37 51.19
CA GLN A 246 -6.84 -4.10 52.42
C GLN A 246 -6.22 -3.22 53.54
N TYR A 247 -6.02 -1.91 53.29
CA TYR A 247 -5.50 -0.94 54.26
C TYR A 247 -6.56 0.08 54.69
#